data_AF-A0A3C1DYR9-F1
#
_entry.id   AF-A0A3C1DYR9-F1
#
_cell.length_a   1.000
_cell.length_b   1.000
_cell.length_c   1.000
_cell.angle_alpha   90.00
_cell.angle_beta   90.00
_cell.angle_gamma   90.00
#
_symmetry.space_group_name_H-M   'P 1'
#
loop_
_entity.id
_entity.type
_entity.pdbx_description
1 polymer ?
#
loop_
_entity_poly.entity_id
_entity_poly.type
_entity_poly.pdbx_seq_one_letter_code
_entity_poly.pdbx_strand_id
1 'polypeptide(L)' 'YPHMTVAENMGFALKIAGVNKDERATRVLEAAKLLDLEPYLGRKPKALSGGQRQRVAMGRAIVRQPQVFLMDEPLSN' A
#
# COMPACT_ATOMS: atom_id res chain seq x y z
N TYR A 1 1.79 -9.57 -2.16
CA TYR A 1 2.42 -10.60 -1.32
C TYR A 1 1.38 -11.20 -0.37
N PRO A 2 0.95 -12.46 -0.59
CA PRO A 2 -0.20 -13.05 0.12
C PRO A 2 0.06 -13.33 1.61
N HIS A 3 1.32 -13.47 2.01
CA HIS A 3 1.74 -13.75 3.39
C HIS A 3 1.98 -12.48 4.23
N MET A 4 2.11 -11.32 3.59
CA MET A 4 2.33 -10.02 4.23
C MET A 4 1.00 -9.34 4.55
N THR A 5 0.98 -8.55 5.61
CA THR A 5 -0.11 -7.61 5.93
C THR A 5 -0.22 -6.49 4.88
N VAL A 6 -1.28 -5.69 4.94
CA VAL A 6 -1.45 -4.51 4.07
C VAL A 6 -0.30 -3.53 4.26
N ALA A 7 0.05 -3.20 5.51
CA ALA A 7 1.15 -2.29 5.82
C ALA A 7 2.49 -2.78 5.24
N GLU A 8 2.79 -4.07 5.42
CA GLU A 8 4.00 -4.69 4.87
C GLU A 8 3.98 -4.73 3.34
N ASN A 9 2.84 -5.02 2.72
CA ASN A 9 2.70 -5.01 1.27
C ASN A 9 3.01 -3.63 0.69
N MET A 10 2.42 -2.58 1.25
CA MET A 10 2.62 -1.20 0.82
C MET A 10 4.07 -0.78 1.02
N GLY A 11 4.64 -0.99 2.22
CA GLY A 11 6.00 -0.56 2.56
C GLY A 11 7.13 -1.42 1.99
N PHE A 12 6.85 -2.55 1.33
CA PHE A 12 7.87 -3.52 0.94
C PHE A 12 8.97 -2.92 0.04
N ALA A 13 8.59 -2.10 -0.94
CA ALA A 13 9.56 -1.46 -1.84
C ALA A 13 10.49 -0.48 -1.10
N LEU A 14 9.95 0.25 -0.12
CA LEU A 14 10.75 1.15 0.73
C LEU A 14 11.70 0.37 1.63
N LYS A 15 11.28 -0.79 2.15
CA LYS A 15 12.15 -1.71 2.91
C LYS A 15 13.33 -2.18 2.06
N ILE A 16 13.09 -2.56 0.81
CA ILE A 16 14.17 -2.96 -0.12
C ILE A 16 15.11 -1.79 -0.42
N ALA A 17 14.57 -0.58 -0.56
CA ALA A 17 15.34 0.63 -0.82
C ALA A 17 16.13 1.15 0.41
N GLY A 18 16.11 0.44 1.54
CA GLY A 18 16.85 0.83 2.75
C GLY A 18 16.23 2.01 3.53
N VAL A 19 14.99 2.41 3.21
CA VAL A 19 14.29 3.45 3.96
C VAL A 19 14.08 2.99 5.40
N ASN A 20 14.40 3.87 6.35
CA ASN A 20 14.32 3.55 7.77
C ASN A 20 12.88 3.19 8.18
N LYS A 21 12.75 2.49 9.32
CA LYS A 21 11.47 1.91 9.75
C LYS A 21 10.40 2.98 10.00
N ASP A 22 10.77 4.09 10.62
CA ASP A 22 9.83 5.14 11.04
C ASP A 22 9.31 5.92 9.84
N GLU A 23 10.21 6.31 8.93
CA GLU A 23 9.86 6.96 7.67
C GLU A 23 8.97 6.07 6.79
N ARG A 24 9.27 4.76 6.72
CA ARG A 24 8.39 3.81 6.03
C ARG A 24 7.01 3.76 6.67
N ALA A 25 6.93 3.74 8.01
CA ALA A 25 5.66 3.71 8.71
C ALA A 25 4.83 4.97 8.43
N THR A 26 5.45 6.15 8.46
CA THR A 26 4.82 7.43 8.12
C THR A 26 4.26 7.42 6.70
N ARG A 27 5.09 7.09 5.70
CA ARG A 27 4.65 7.05 4.29
C ARG A 27 3.53 6.03 4.05
N VAL A 28 3.59 4.87 4.70
CA VAL A 28 2.53 3.85 4.63
C VAL A 28 1.23 4.37 5.24
N LEU A 29 1.30 5.05 6.38
CA LEU A 29 0.13 5.62 7.05
C LEU A 29 -0.52 6.71 6.19
N GLU A 30 0.27 7.62 5.63
CA GLU A 30 -0.22 8.68 4.72
C GLU A 30 -0.94 8.10 3.50
N ALA A 31 -0.31 7.12 2.83
CA ALA A 31 -0.92 6.44 1.69
C ALA A 31 -2.19 5.67 2.10
N ALA A 32 -2.20 5.05 3.27
CA ALA A 32 -3.37 4.34 3.78
C ALA A 32 -4.53 5.29 4.09
N LYS A 33 -4.24 6.50 4.59
CA LYS A 33 -5.24 7.53 4.85
C LYS A 33 -5.88 8.03 3.56
N LEU A 34 -5.07 8.30 2.54
CA LEU A 34 -5.54 8.71 1.20
C LEU A 34 -6.45 7.67 0.55
N LEU A 35 -6.17 6.40 0.79
CA LEU A 35 -6.87 5.28 0.18
C LEU A 35 -7.94 4.67 1.09
N ASP A 36 -8.24 5.25 2.25
CA ASP A 36 -9.19 4.70 3.22
C ASP A 36 -8.88 3.20 3.56
N LEU A 37 -7.61 2.95 3.89
CA LEU A 37 -7.06 1.64 4.24
C LEU A 37 -6.58 1.54 5.70
N GLU A 38 -6.63 2.62 6.49
CA GLU A 38 -6.13 2.65 7.88
C GLU A 38 -6.67 1.47 8.74
N PRO A 39 -7.98 1.12 8.73
CA PRO A 39 -8.51 0.02 9.54
C PRO A 39 -8.04 -1.37 9.10
N TYR A 40 -7.40 -1.46 7.93
CA TYR A 40 -7.03 -2.71 7.27
C TYR A 40 -5.52 -2.96 7.28
N LEU A 41 -4.71 -2.02 7.81
CA LEU A 41 -3.24 -2.10 7.81
C LEU A 41 -2.68 -3.42 8.36
N GLY A 42 -3.31 -3.96 9.42
CA GLY A 42 -2.91 -5.23 10.04
C GLY A 42 -3.48 -6.49 9.37
N ARG A 43 -4.37 -6.36 8.37
CA ARG A 43 -5.00 -7.51 7.71
C ARG A 43 -4.09 -8.08 6.62
N LYS A 44 -4.26 -9.37 6.33
CA LYS A 44 -3.65 -10.02 5.16
C LYS A 44 -4.58 -9.89 3.94
N PRO A 45 -4.06 -9.96 2.68
CA PRO A 45 -4.85 -9.79 1.47
C PRO A 45 -6.10 -10.70 1.34
N LYS A 46 -6.06 -11.90 1.94
CA LYS A 46 -7.19 -12.83 1.95
C LYS A 46 -8.42 -12.32 2.74
N ALA A 47 -8.22 -11.37 3.65
CA ALA A 47 -9.27 -10.78 4.49
C ALA A 47 -9.79 -9.43 3.96
N LEU A 48 -9.54 -9.14 2.67
CA LEU A 48 -9.92 -7.91 2.00
C LEU A 48 -10.91 -8.19 0.86
N SER A 49 -11.79 -7.24 0.58
CA SER A 49 -12.62 -7.22 -0.63
C SER A 49 -11.77 -7.01 -1.89
N GLY A 50 -12.37 -7.19 -3.08
CA GLY A 50 -11.73 -6.90 -4.37
C GLY A 50 -11.21 -5.46 -4.45
N GLY A 51 -12.10 -4.48 -4.27
CA GLY A 51 -11.74 -3.06 -4.28
C GLY A 51 -10.72 -2.67 -3.20
N GLN A 52 -10.76 -3.28 -2.01
CA GLN A 52 -9.71 -3.07 -1.00
C GLN A 52 -8.34 -3.57 -1.49
N ARG A 53 -8.26 -4.74 -2.14
CA ARG A 53 -7.00 -5.23 -2.72
C ARG A 53 -6.49 -4.32 -3.84
N GLN A 54 -7.38 -3.75 -4.65
CA GLN A 54 -7.01 -2.79 -5.69
C GLN A 54 -6.43 -1.52 -5.09
N ARG A 55 -7.07 -0.95 -4.05
CA ARG A 55 -6.53 0.17 -3.29
C ARG A 55 -5.16 -0.15 -2.68
N VAL A 56 -4.95 -1.35 -2.14
CA VAL A 56 -3.62 -1.78 -1.65
C VAL A 56 -2.58 -1.79 -2.77
N ALA A 57 -2.95 -2.20 -3.99
CA ALA A 57 -2.06 -2.15 -5.15
C ALA A 57 -1.68 -0.70 -5.51
N MET A 58 -2.63 0.23 -5.50
CA MET A 58 -2.36 1.66 -5.67
C MET A 58 -1.44 2.20 -4.56
N GLY A 59 -1.67 1.78 -3.32
CA GLY A 59 -0.86 2.17 -2.16
C GLY A 59 0.62 1.82 -2.32
N ARG A 60 0.94 0.67 -2.95
CA ARG A 60 2.33 0.27 -3.26
C ARG A 60 3.02 1.24 -4.21
N ALA A 61 2.29 1.89 -5.11
CA ALA A 61 2.83 2.92 -5.99
C ALA A 61 2.97 4.25 -5.25
N ILE A 62 1.94 4.67 -4.51
CA ILE A 62 1.88 5.96 -3.82
C ILE A 62 3.00 6.13 -2.80
N VAL A 63 3.31 5.10 -2.00
CA VAL A 63 4.36 5.21 -0.97
C VAL A 63 5.76 5.51 -1.54
N ARG A 64 5.98 5.27 -2.84
CA ARG A 64 7.26 5.52 -3.51
C ARG A 64 7.42 6.97 -3.98
N GLN A 65 6.35 7.78 -3.95
CA GLN A 65 6.33 9.17 -4.42
C GLN A 65 7.01 9.35 -5.79
N PRO A 66 6.63 8.58 -6.83
CA PRO A 66 7.18 8.76 -8.16
C PRO A 66 6.71 10.10 -8.75
N GLN A 67 7.48 10.65 -9.68
CA GLN A 67 7.09 11.87 -10.41
C GLN A 67 5.91 11.62 -11.37
N VAL A 68 5.76 10.38 -11.86
CA VAL A 68 4.71 9.99 -12.81
C VAL A 68 4.10 8.67 -12.36
N PHE A 69 2.77 8.59 -12.43
CA PHE A 69 2.02 7.35 -12.23
C PHE A 69 1.45 6.85 -13.55
N LEU A 70 1.68 5.58 -13.87
CA LEU A 70 0.93 4.87 -14.91
C LEU A 70 -0.01 3.90 -14.18
N MET A 71 -1.31 4.05 -14.40
CA MET A 71 -2.34 3.21 -13.78
C MET A 71 -3.17 2.57 -14.88
N ASP A 72 -3.23 1.25 -14.88
CA ASP A 72 -4.10 0.49 -15.76
C ASP A 72 -5.37 0.13 -14.99
N GLU A 73 -6.50 0.70 -15.41
CA GLU A 73 -7.82 0.48 -14.81
C GLU A 73 -7.89 0.54 -13.26
N PRO A 74 -7.51 1.65 -12.61
CA PRO A 74 -7.35 1.69 -11.15
C PRO A 74 -8.65 1.60 -10.33
N LEU A 75 -9.82 1.67 -10.98
CA LEU A 75 -11.13 1.74 -10.32
C LEU A 75 -12.14 0.67 -10.79
N SER A 76 -11.74 -0.28 -11.64
CA SER A 76 -12.69 -1.20 -12.31
C SER A 76 -13.27 -2.35 -11.46
N ASN A 77 -13.36 -2.26 -10.12
CA ASN A 77 -13.96 -3.33 -9.27
C ASN A 77 -14.83 -2.83 -8.12
#